data_AF-A0A840N4Y0-F1
#
_entry.id   AF-A0A840N4Y0-F1
#
_cell.length_a   1.000
_cell.length_b   1.000
_cell.length_c   1.000
_cell.angle_alpha   90.00
_cell.angle_beta   90.00
_cell.angle_gamma   90.00
#
_symmetry.space_group_name_H-M   'P 1'
#
loop_
_entity.id
_entity.type
_entity.pdbx_description
1 polymer ?
#
loop_
_entity_poly.entity_id
_entity_poly.type
_entity_poly.pdbx_seq_one_letter_code
_entity_poly.pdbx_strand_id
1 'polypeptide(L)' 'MPKKLSLELKWKRLAEEAKAEAAKLPYGPERDALLKKARQLETAMHVNGWISSPGLRPPVDLTRFKE' A
#
# COMPACT_ATOMS: atom_id res chain seq x y z
N MET A 1 18.54 1.74 -1.41
CA MET A 1 17.48 1.76 -2.44
C MET A 1 16.19 2.35 -1.88
N PRO A 2 15.78 3.59 -2.22
CA PRO A 2 14.53 4.16 -1.74
C PRO A 2 13.45 4.10 -2.84
N LYS A 3 12.99 2.89 -3.22
CA LYS A 3 11.76 2.74 -4.04
C LYS A 3 10.50 2.60 -3.18
N LYS A 4 10.63 2.13 -1.93
CA LYS A 4 9.52 1.85 -1.01
C LYS A 4 8.68 3.09 -0.70
N LEU A 5 9.36 4.22 -0.43
CA LEU A 5 8.72 5.49 -0.08
C LEU A 5 7.87 6.09 -1.21
N SER A 6 8.15 5.76 -2.48
CA SER A 6 7.46 6.38 -3.63
C SER A 6 6.06 5.81 -3.86
N LEU A 7 5.90 4.49 -3.75
CA LEU A 7 4.61 3.83 -4.02
C LEU A 7 3.63 3.99 -2.86
N GLU A 8 4.11 3.80 -1.63
CA GLU A 8 3.29 3.97 -0.43
C GLU A 8 2.82 5.42 -0.27
N LEU A 9 3.67 6.40 -0.59
CA LEU A 9 3.27 7.81 -0.56
C LEU A 9 2.20 8.12 -1.61
N LYS A 10 2.30 7.55 -2.81
CA LYS A 10 1.27 7.70 -3.86
C LYS A 10 -0.06 7.08 -3.42
N TRP A 11 -0.04 5.86 -2.89
CA TRP A 11 -1.25 5.20 -2.40
C TRP A 11 -1.87 5.95 -1.21
N LYS A 12 -1.05 6.45 -0.28
CA LYS A 12 -1.51 7.28 0.83
C LYS A 12 -2.23 8.52 0.33
N ARG A 13 -1.62 9.25 -0.61
CA ARG A 13 -2.22 10.44 -1.20
C ARG A 13 -3.56 10.14 -1.87
N LEU A 14 -3.62 9.08 -2.67
CA LEU A 14 -4.86 8.67 -3.35
C LEU A 14 -5.96 8.22 -2.38
N ALA A 15 -5.59 7.60 -1.25
CA ALA A 15 -6.56 7.22 -0.22
C ALA A 15 -7.18 8.45 0.45
N GLU A 16 -6.35 9.44 0.81
CA GLU A 16 -6.81 10.69 1.40
C GLU A 16 -7.66 11.52 0.43
N GLU A 17 -7.26 11.61 -0.85
CA GLU A 17 -8.07 12.25 -1.89
C GLU A 17 -9.44 11.56 -2.04
N ALA A 18 -9.48 10.22 -2.06
CA ALA A 18 -10.73 9.48 -2.16
C ALA A 18 -11.64 9.71 -0.94
N LYS A 19 -11.08 9.79 0.29
CA LYS A 19 -11.85 10.15 1.49
C LYS A 19 -12.38 11.57 1.42
N ALA A 20 -11.55 12.51 0.95
CA ALA A 20 -11.94 13.91 0.82
C ALA A 20 -13.08 14.10 -0.19
N GLU A 21 -13.03 13.41 -1.33
CA GLU A 21 -14.15 13.41 -2.30
C GLU A 21 -15.40 12.72 -1.72
N ALA A 22 -15.24 11.60 -1.02
CA ALA A 22 -16.36 10.91 -0.37
C ALA A 22 -17.07 11.81 0.67
N ALA A 23 -16.32 12.67 1.37
CA ALA A 23 -16.87 13.59 2.37
C ALA A 23 -17.75 14.70 1.77
N LYS A 24 -17.57 15.02 0.48
CA LYS A 24 -18.37 16.03 -0.24
C LYS A 24 -19.69 15.46 -0.75
N LEU A 25 -19.82 14.12 -0.81
CA LEU A 25 -20.99 13.46 -1.37
C LEU A 25 -22.02 13.10 -0.29
N PRO A 26 -23.32 13.10 -0.63
CA PRO A 26 -24.33 12.51 0.23
C PRO A 26 -24.08 11.01 0.42
N TYR A 27 -24.73 10.43 1.42
CA TYR A 27 -24.75 8.97 1.59
C TYR A 27 -25.32 8.31 0.33
N GLY A 28 -24.63 7.32 -0.21
CA GLY A 28 -25.02 6.67 -1.45
C GLY A 28 -23.89 5.86 -2.08
N PRO A 29 -24.19 5.15 -3.17
CA PRO A 29 -23.27 4.20 -3.79
C PRO A 29 -21.97 4.85 -4.29
N GLU A 30 -22.02 6.10 -4.73
CA GLU A 30 -20.84 6.84 -5.19
C GLU A 30 -19.87 7.14 -4.05
N ARG A 31 -20.39 7.63 -2.91
CA ARG A 31 -19.61 7.83 -1.69
C ARG A 31 -19.01 6.51 -1.20
N ASP A 32 -19.79 5.44 -1.20
CA ASP A 32 -19.34 4.12 -0.76
C ASP A 32 -18.24 3.55 -1.66
N ALA A 33 -18.32 3.78 -2.98
CA ALA A 33 -17.28 3.39 -3.92
C ALA A 33 -15.94 4.10 -3.63
N LEU A 34 -15.98 5.40 -3.33
CA LEU A 34 -14.80 6.18 -2.95
C LEU A 34 -14.20 5.71 -1.62
N LEU A 35 -15.03 5.46 -0.61
CA LEU A 35 -14.59 4.92 0.68
C LEU A 35 -13.98 3.51 0.53
N LYS A 36 -14.57 2.67 -0.32
CA LYS A 36 -14.04 1.34 -0.65
C LYS A 36 -12.66 1.45 -1.30
N LYS A 37 -12.49 2.38 -2.26
CA LYS A 37 -11.20 2.64 -2.90
C LYS A 37 -10.14 3.08 -1.90
N ALA A 38 -10.49 4.00 -0.98
CA ALA A 38 -9.57 4.43 0.07
C ALA A 38 -9.09 3.25 0.94
N ARG A 39 -10.02 2.41 1.41
CA ARG A 39 -9.70 1.21 2.21
C ARG A 39 -8.81 0.22 1.46
N GLN A 40 -9.03 0.02 0.16
CA GLN A 40 -8.20 -0.86 -0.65
C GLN A 40 -6.76 -0.36 -0.75
N LEU A 41 -6.57 0.95 -0.92
CA LEU A 41 -5.23 1.56 -0.99
C LEU A 41 -4.49 1.44 0.35
N GLU A 42 -5.18 1.68 1.47
CA GLU A 42 -4.61 1.49 2.82
C GLU A 42 -4.21 0.02 3.05
N THR A 43 -5.07 -0.92 2.63
CA THR A 43 -4.78 -2.35 2.71
C THR A 43 -3.57 -2.72 1.86
N ALA A 44 -3.47 -2.20 0.63
CA ALA A 44 -2.33 -2.43 -0.25
C ALA A 44 -1.02 -1.93 0.37
N MET A 45 -1.02 -0.77 1.04
CA MET A 45 0.14 -0.27 1.78
C MET A 45 0.53 -1.23 2.92
N HIS A 46 -0.45 -1.72 3.68
CA HIS A 46 -0.20 -2.64 4.80
C HIS A 46 0.40 -3.97 4.33
N VAL A 47 -0.17 -4.56 3.28
CA VAL A 47 0.32 -5.79 2.65
C VAL A 47 1.72 -5.59 2.05
N ASN A 48 1.97 -4.45 1.40
CA ASN A 48 3.29 -4.12 0.86
C ASN A 48 4.33 -4.02 1.98
N GLY A 49 3.95 -3.49 3.14
CA GLY A 49 4.77 -3.48 4.35
C GLY A 49 5.19 -4.88 4.78
N TRP A 50 4.24 -5.83 4.82
CA TRP A 50 4.53 -7.24 5.14
C TRP A 50 5.49 -7.86 4.15
N ILE A 51 5.17 -7.86 2.85
CA ILE A 51 5.98 -8.51 1.81
C ILE A 51 7.40 -7.90 1.71
N SER A 52 7.53 -6.63 2.07
CA SER A 52 8.81 -5.92 2.05
C SER A 52 9.70 -6.19 3.28
N SER A 53 9.20 -6.92 4.28
CA SER A 53 9.90 -7.21 5.53
C SER A 53 11.12 -8.14 5.31
N PRO A 54 12.31 -7.83 5.86
CA PRO A 54 13.50 -8.66 5.71
C PRO A 54 13.34 -10.09 6.26
N GLY A 55 12.52 -10.27 7.30
CA GLY A 55 12.33 -11.57 7.97
C GLY A 55 11.54 -12.61 7.17
N LEU A 56 10.96 -12.21 6.02
CA LEU A 56 10.24 -13.11 5.10
C LEU A 56 11.07 -13.52 3.89
N ARG A 57 12.31 -13.02 3.76
CA ARG A 57 13.22 -13.44 2.69
C ARG A 57 14.06 -14.62 3.17
N PRO A 58 14.22 -15.68 2.37
CA PRO A 58 15.18 -16.72 2.72
C PRO A 58 16.57 -16.10 2.87
N PRO A 59 17.36 -16.53 3.86
CA PRO A 59 18.74 -16.09 3.99
C PRO A 59 19.48 -16.44 2.70
N VAL A 60 20.14 -15.45 2.11
CA VAL A 60 21.02 -15.69 0.96
C VAL A 60 22.26 -16.35 1.53
N ASP A 61 22.37 -17.67 1.36
CA ASP A 61 23.58 -18.37 1.73
C ASP A 61 24.70 -18.04 0.74
N LEU A 62 25.52 -17.05 1.12
CA LEU A 62 26.67 -16.59 0.34
C LEU A 62 27.82 -17.60 0.30
N THR A 63 27.72 -18.74 1.01
CA THR A 63 28.75 -19.79 0.98
C THR A 63 28.62 -20.72 -0.23
N ARG A 64 27.47 -20.72 -0.92
CA ARG A 64 27.16 -21.64 -2.03
C ARG A 64 27.92 -21.40 -3.34
N PHE A 65 28.62 -20.28 -3.49
CA PHE A 65 29.29 -19.90 -4.75
C PHE A 65 30.83 -19.86 -4.64
N LYS A 66 31.42 -20.47 -3.61
CA LYS A 66 32.87 -20.66 -3.49
C LYS A 66 33.24 -22.12 -3.80
N GLU A 67 33.26 -22.48 -5.08
CA GLU A 67 34.02 -23.63 -5.61
C GLU A 67 34.65 -23.24 -6.95
#